data_AF-A0A1V5JQ39-F1
#
_entry.id   AF-A0A1V5JQ39-F1
#
_cell.length_a   1.000
_cell.length_b   1.000
_cell.length_c   1.000
_cell.angle_alpha   90.00
_cell.angle_beta   90.00
_cell.angle_gamma   90.00
#
_symmetry.space_group_name_H-M   'P 1'
#
loop_
_entity.id
_entity.type
_entity.pdbx_description
1 polymer ?
#
loop_
_entity_poly.entity_id
_entity_poly.type
_entity_poly.pdbx_seq_one_letter_code
_entity_poly.pdbx_strand_id
1 'polypeptide(L)' 'MSVAGKTGTAQNPHGEDHAWFVGYAPVGRPRFVAVALVEGGGHGGAVAAPLVGELLSYLCREEETGGRSRP' A
#
# COMPACT_ATOMS: atom_id res chain seq x y z
N MET A 1 -9.15 3.93 10.12
CA MET A 1 -7.98 4.54 9.45
C MET A 1 -8.29 4.68 7.97
N SER A 2 -7.95 5.80 7.35
CA SER A 2 -8.14 6.02 5.91
C SER A 2 -6.81 5.91 5.17
N VAL A 3 -6.83 5.23 4.02
CA VAL A 3 -5.73 5.11 3.06
C VAL A 3 -6.16 5.82 1.79
N ALA A 4 -5.27 6.63 1.21
CA ALA A 4 -5.44 7.17 -0.13
C ALA A 4 -4.33 6.63 -1.02
N GLY A 5 -4.65 6.38 -2.29
CA GLY A 5 -3.70 5.83 -3.22
C GLY A 5 -4.24 5.74 -4.63
N LYS A 6 -3.39 5.26 -5.53
CA LYS A 6 -3.68 5.12 -6.94
C LYS A 6 -3.26 3.74 -7.43
N THR A 7 -4.15 3.10 -8.16
CA THR A 7 -3.89 1.85 -8.89
C THR A 7 -3.10 2.11 -10.16
N GLY A 8 -2.25 1.15 -10.52
CA GLY A 8 -1.63 1.05 -11.83
C GLY A 8 -1.68 -0.38 -12.34
N THR A 9 -1.65 -0.51 -13.66
CA THR A 9 -1.47 -1.78 -14.35
C THR A 9 -0.35 -1.53 -15.35
N ALA A 10 0.71 -2.35 -15.33
CA ALA A 10 1.79 -2.25 -16.29
C ALA A 10 1.72 -3.42 -17.26
N GLN A 11 1.67 -3.11 -18.55
CA GLN A 11 1.51 -4.12 -19.59
C GLN A 11 2.73 -5.03 -19.66
N ASN A 12 2.48 -6.35 -19.76
CA ASN A 12 3.54 -7.34 -19.86
C ASN A 12 3.43 -8.10 -21.20
N PRO A 13 4.39 -7.93 -22.15
CA PRO A 13 4.34 -8.63 -23.43
C PRO A 13 4.61 -10.15 -23.31
N HIS A 14 5.03 -10.63 -22.14
CA HIS A 14 5.41 -12.02 -21.90
C HIS A 14 4.45 -12.78 -20.98
N GLY A 15 3.28 -12.22 -20.64
CA GLY A 15 2.32 -12.87 -19.75
C GLY A 15 1.27 -11.91 -19.21
N GLU A 16 0.77 -12.17 -18.01
CA GLU A 16 -0.17 -11.26 -17.35
C GLU A 16 0.48 -9.92 -16.98
N ASP A 17 -0.32 -8.86 -17.06
CA ASP A 17 0.07 -7.51 -16.66
C ASP A 17 0.56 -7.49 -15.20
N HIS A 18 1.39 -6.52 -14.84
CA HIS A 18 1.84 -6.34 -13.47
C HIS A 18 0.88 -5.42 -12.72
N ALA A 19 0.53 -5.83 -11.50
CA ALA A 19 -0.34 -5.07 -10.62
C ALA A 19 0.47 -4.06 -9.79
N TRP A 20 0.10 -2.78 -9.87
CA TRP A 20 0.70 -1.70 -9.09
C TRP A 20 -0.30 -1.04 -8.14
N PHE A 21 0.19 -0.69 -6.96
CA PHE A 21 -0.49 0.28 -6.11
C PHE A 21 0.53 1.11 -5.35
N VAL A 22 0.29 2.43 -5.31
CA VAL A 22 0.98 3.36 -4.42
C VAL A 22 -0.04 4.02 -3.53
N GLY A 23 0.23 4.07 -2.23
CA GLY A 23 -0.65 4.71 -1.27
C GLY A 23 0.10 5.30 -0.09
N TYR A 24 -0.60 6.18 0.62
CA TYR A 24 -0.12 6.78 1.85
C TYR A 24 -1.19 6.74 2.93
N ALA A 25 -0.74 6.76 4.18
CA ALA A 25 -1.63 6.83 5.33
C ALA A 25 -0.93 7.41 6.56
N PRO A 26 -1.71 7.91 7.55
CA PRO A 26 -3.15 8.22 7.50
C PRO A 26 -3.46 9.41 6.57
N VAL A 27 -4.63 9.46 5.94
CA VAL A 27 -4.97 10.56 4.99
C VAL A 27 -4.91 11.96 5.62
N GLY A 28 -5.45 12.11 6.85
CA GLY A 28 -5.52 13.43 7.50
C GLY A 28 -4.18 13.96 8.01
N ARG A 29 -3.19 13.08 8.20
CA ARG A 29 -1.83 13.46 8.62
C ARG A 29 -0.86 12.40 8.08
N PRO A 30 -0.47 12.45 6.81
CA PRO A 30 0.33 11.40 6.17
C PRO A 30 1.67 11.18 6.88
N ARG A 31 2.01 9.91 7.15
CA ARG A 31 3.27 9.54 7.82
C ARG A 31 4.02 8.43 7.13
N PHE A 32 3.28 7.53 6.47
CA PHE A 32 3.84 6.40 5.73
C PHE A 32 3.39 6.44 4.28
N VAL A 33 4.29 6.05 3.39
CA VAL A 33 4.04 5.75 1.98
C VAL A 33 4.48 4.32 1.74
N ALA A 34 3.68 3.58 0.98
CA ALA A 34 4.01 2.23 0.57
C ALA A 34 3.65 2.03 -0.90
N VAL A 35 4.43 1.19 -1.56
CA VAL A 35 4.27 0.82 -2.96
C VAL A 35 4.40 -0.69 -3.07
N ALA A 36 3.51 -1.32 -3.82
CA ALA A 36 3.64 -2.72 -4.21
C ALA A 36 3.56 -2.85 -5.74
N LEU A 37 4.48 -3.64 -6.29
CA LEU A 37 4.40 -4.24 -7.61
C LEU A 37 4.27 -5.75 -7.42
N VAL A 38 3.33 -6.36 -8.13
CA VAL A 38 3.20 -7.81 -8.22
C VAL A 38 3.37 -8.20 -9.68
N GLU A 39 4.47 -8.87 -9.98
CA GLU A 39 4.73 -9.43 -11.31
C GLU A 39 3.66 -10.45 -11.68
N GLY A 40 3.12 -10.35 -12.89
CA GLY A 40 2.00 -11.16 -13.35
C GLY A 40 0.74 -11.06 -12.50
N GLY A 41 0.57 -10.00 -11.69
CA GLY A 41 -0.56 -9.86 -10.76
C GLY A 41 -1.85 -9.28 -11.38
N GLY A 42 -1.84 -8.99 -12.68
CA GLY A 42 -2.97 -8.40 -13.41
C GLY A 42 -3.31 -6.99 -12.92
N HIS A 43 -4.49 -6.84 -12.30
CA HIS A 43 -5.06 -5.53 -11.98
C HIS A 43 -4.59 -5.01 -10.60
N GLY A 44 -3.96 -3.83 -10.60
CA GLY A 44 -3.43 -3.18 -9.40
C GLY A 44 -4.42 -3.00 -8.23
N GLY A 45 -5.70 -2.76 -8.54
CA GLY A 45 -6.74 -2.56 -7.53
C GLY A 45 -7.16 -3.82 -6.79
N ALA A 46 -7.07 -5.00 -7.42
CA ALA A 46 -7.50 -6.25 -6.82
C ALA A 46 -6.36 -6.93 -6.02
N VAL A 47 -5.11 -6.74 -6.43
CA VAL A 47 -3.96 -7.46 -5.86
C VAL A 47 -3.03 -6.54 -5.07
N ALA A 48 -2.51 -5.47 -5.67
CA ALA A 48 -1.52 -4.63 -5.02
C ALA A 48 -2.11 -3.69 -3.96
N ALA A 49 -3.35 -3.21 -4.15
CA ALA A 49 -4.03 -2.33 -3.21
C ALA A 49 -4.25 -2.93 -1.80
N PRO A 50 -4.78 -4.16 -1.63
CA PRO A 50 -4.94 -4.74 -0.30
C PRO A 50 -3.60 -4.96 0.42
N LEU A 51 -2.54 -5.37 -0.29
CA LEU A 51 -1.21 -5.53 0.29
C LEU A 51 -0.66 -4.24 0.90
N VAL A 52 -0.77 -3.13 0.15
CA VAL A 52 -0.36 -1.81 0.64
C VAL A 52 -1.26 -1.33 1.78
N GLY A 53 -2.57 -1.61 1.70
CA GLY A 53 -3.52 -1.27 2.75
C GLY A 53 -3.20 -1.96 4.09
N GLU A 54 -2.87 -3.25 4.06
CA GLU A 54 -2.49 -4.01 5.26
C GLU A 54 -1.18 -3.51 5.86
N LEU A 55 -0.15 -3.29 5.03
CA LEU A 55 1.14 -2.77 5.48
C LEU A 55 1.02 -1.41 6.14
N LEU A 56 0.31 -0.46 5.50
CA LEU A 56 0.07 0.86 6.07
C LEU A 56 -0.72 0.75 7.38
N SER A 57 -1.72 -0.12 7.44
CA SER A 57 -2.53 -0.35 8.64
C SER A 57 -1.72 -0.94 9.80
N TYR A 58 -0.73 -1.78 9.50
CA TYR A 58 0.21 -2.28 10.50
C TYR A 58 1.12 -1.16 11.01
N LEU A 59 1.77 -0.42 10.10
CA LEU A 59 2.70 0.66 10.45
C LEU A 59 2.05 1.78 11.29
N CYS A 60 0.82 2.18 10.95
CA CYS A 60 0.11 3.18 11.74
C CYS A 60 -0.26 2.68 13.14
N ARG A 61 -0.61 1.40 13.32
CA ARG A 61 -0.88 0.83 14.64
C ARG A 61 0.39 0.73 15.50
N GLU A 62 1.51 0.36 14.89
CA GLU A 62 2.81 0.32 15.57
C GLU A 62 3.24 1.72 16.01
N GLU A 63 3.00 2.75 15.19
CA GLU A 63 3.32 4.12 15.55
C GLU A 63 2.50 4.65 16.73
N GLU A 64 1.21 4.35 16.78
CA GLU A 64 0.32 4.68 17.90
C GLU A 64 0.75 3.97 19.21
N THR A 65 1.38 2.80 19.08
CA THR A 65 1.85 1.99 20.21
C THR A 65 3.25 2.40 20.66
N GLY A 66 4.16 2.65 19.73
CA GLY A 66 5.53 3.11 19.96
C GLY A 66 5.61 4.58 20.41
N GLY A 67 4.63 5.40 20.07
CA GLY A 67 4.47 6.75 20.63
C GLY A 67 4.01 6.78 22.09
N ARG A 68 3.56 5.64 22.63
CA ARG A 68 3.07 5.50 24.02
C ARG A 68 4.10 4.87 24.96
N SER A 69 5.30 4.56 24.48
CA SER A 69 6.38 4.04 25.32
C SER A 69 7.75 4.47 24.81
N ARG A 70 8.21 5.63 25.28
CA ARG A 70 9.60 5.81 25.70
C ARG A 70 9.57 6.62 27.00
N PRO A 71 10.05 6.09 28.14
CA PRO A 71 10.38 6.92 29.29
C PRO A 71 11.50 7.92 28.93
#